data_AF-A0A923ZP91-F1
#
_entry.id   AF-A0A923ZP91-F1
#
_cell.length_a   1.000
_cell.length_b   1.000
_cell.length_c   1.000
_cell.angle_alpha   90.00
_cell.angle_beta   90.00
_cell.angle_gamma   90.00
#
_symmetry.space_group_name_H-M   'P 1'
#
loop_
_entity.id
_entity.type
_entity.pdbx_description
1 polymer ?
#
loop_
_entity_poly.entity_id
_entity_poly.type
_entity_poly.pdbx_seq_one_letter_code
_entity_poly.pdbx_strand_id
1 'polypeptide(L)'
;MNALQLQKLYTGLQQQINAQQQLFFVNATAALNLPVTSSAYKQFVPDNQLAINNVVITVPDENSILITGSTNSFGIPNCDCSVNFYLDNGILNSTFNILLSGQMLSLPGVEWFSIGAPFYKISVAEAQLPVVGLLGGTIDTAVKLQVAMGYPITNNTWLFEGTFSDPYPSISNFYQLVGGVNLTTALPQPFSTLTTLGLKTIDISYNSANSNVDYIAVDISTPPDYIWQILPGVAVTGIDINCLVLGLGTAGGINTEFTITGNFTIGPPSSNTIQVTAQVPVFTACVQLIDGTIQLGDLLTMFWCGTTIDLQSEITVLNIEIDPNAKNYILNCSIVTNWVFFTTTNPNLSFTMTGLSLDVSSQQGVTTGKIAGAFHIGSSTP
;
A
#
# COMPACT_ATOMS: atom_id res chain seq x y z
N MET A 1 -35.96 -8.81 4.38
CA MET A 1 -36.29 -9.69 5.53
C MET A 1 -36.60 -8.82 6.75
N ASN A 2 -37.40 -9.29 7.73
CA ASN A 2 -37.81 -8.53 8.93
C ASN A 2 -37.40 -9.23 10.26
N ALA A 3 -37.46 -8.51 11.39
CA ALA A 3 -37.10 -9.02 12.73
C ALA A 3 -37.81 -10.34 13.12
N LEU A 4 -39.02 -10.58 12.60
CA LEU A 4 -39.76 -11.83 12.80
C LEU A 4 -39.04 -13.05 12.19
N GLN A 5 -38.28 -12.86 11.11
CA GLN A 5 -37.49 -13.93 10.48
C GLN A 5 -36.23 -14.26 11.28
N LEU A 6 -35.55 -13.28 11.89
CA LEU A 6 -34.46 -13.54 12.83
C LEU A 6 -34.98 -14.27 14.06
N GLN A 7 -36.14 -13.88 14.61
CA GLN A 7 -36.70 -14.60 15.75
C GLN A 7 -37.05 -16.06 15.41
N LYS A 8 -37.58 -16.33 14.22
CA LYS A 8 -37.78 -17.70 13.71
C LYS A 8 -36.46 -18.45 13.55
N LEU A 9 -35.42 -17.79 13.05
CA LEU A 9 -34.09 -18.37 12.91
C LEU A 9 -33.50 -18.72 14.28
N TYR A 10 -33.61 -17.83 15.26
CA TYR A 10 -33.17 -18.06 16.65
C TYR A 10 -33.85 -19.28 17.25
N THR A 11 -35.19 -19.33 17.23
CA THR A 11 -35.94 -20.47 17.77
C THR A 11 -35.63 -21.76 17.01
N GLY A 12 -35.47 -21.68 15.68
CA GLY A 12 -35.09 -22.81 14.85
C GLY A 12 -33.71 -23.35 15.19
N LEU A 13 -32.71 -22.49 15.36
CA LEU A 13 -31.36 -22.87 15.77
C LEU A 13 -31.33 -23.50 17.16
N GLN A 14 -32.09 -22.97 18.12
CA GLN A 14 -32.21 -23.57 19.45
C GLN A 14 -32.74 -25.00 19.40
N GLN A 15 -33.70 -25.29 18.52
CA GLN A 15 -34.24 -26.64 18.32
C GLN A 15 -33.25 -27.62 17.67
N GLN A 16 -32.20 -27.11 17.01
CA GLN A 16 -31.14 -27.93 16.40
C GLN A 16 -29.99 -28.26 17.36
N ILE A 17 -29.97 -27.71 18.57
CA ILE A 17 -28.99 -28.05 19.60
C ILE A 17 -29.36 -29.42 20.20
N ASN A 18 -28.42 -30.37 20.17
CA ASN A 18 -28.66 -31.71 20.70
C ASN A 18 -28.57 -31.76 22.25
N ALA A 19 -28.87 -32.91 22.84
CA ALA A 19 -28.82 -33.12 24.30
C ALA A 19 -27.41 -32.90 24.91
N GLN A 20 -26.36 -32.96 24.09
CA GLN A 20 -24.97 -32.74 24.45
C GLN A 20 -24.52 -31.27 24.26
N GLN A 21 -25.46 -30.34 24.03
CA GLN A 21 -25.18 -28.92 23.75
C GLN A 21 -24.30 -28.70 22.51
N GLN A 22 -24.45 -29.57 21.51
CA GLN A 22 -23.73 -29.44 20.24
C GLN A 22 -24.67 -28.99 19.13
N LEU A 23 -24.14 -28.15 18.24
CA LEU A 23 -24.80 -27.71 17.02
C LEU A 23 -23.99 -28.19 15.81
N PHE A 24 -24.59 -29.06 15.01
CA PHE A 24 -24.08 -29.41 13.70
C PHE A 24 -24.51 -28.33 12.70
N PHE A 25 -23.75 -27.24 12.63
CA PHE A 25 -24.13 -25.99 11.98
C PHE A 25 -24.54 -26.13 10.49
N VAL A 26 -23.79 -26.88 9.68
CA VAL A 26 -24.13 -27.10 8.25
C VAL A 26 -25.49 -27.81 8.09
N ASN A 27 -25.74 -28.87 8.87
CA ASN A 27 -27.04 -29.55 8.89
C ASN A 27 -28.17 -28.66 9.44
N ALA A 28 -27.90 -27.90 10.50
CA ALA A 28 -28.87 -27.00 11.11
C ALA A 28 -29.30 -25.90 10.12
N THR A 29 -28.36 -25.27 9.44
CA THR A 29 -28.63 -24.25 8.41
C THR A 29 -29.36 -24.83 7.20
N ALA A 30 -29.04 -26.06 6.78
CA ALA A 30 -29.80 -26.76 5.74
C ALA A 30 -31.26 -27.01 6.15
N ALA A 31 -31.50 -27.49 7.39
CA ALA A 31 -32.84 -27.75 7.91
C ALA A 31 -33.68 -26.46 8.05
N LEU A 32 -33.01 -25.31 8.22
CA LEU A 32 -33.63 -23.99 8.33
C LEU A 32 -33.77 -23.27 6.97
N ASN A 33 -33.54 -23.96 5.86
CA ASN A 33 -33.60 -23.43 4.49
C ASN A 33 -32.67 -22.22 4.26
N LEU A 34 -31.43 -22.32 4.73
CA LEU A 34 -30.34 -21.37 4.45
C LEU A 34 -29.32 -22.01 3.48
N PRO A 35 -29.66 -22.18 2.19
CA PRO A 35 -28.87 -22.97 1.25
C PRO A 35 -27.49 -22.34 0.96
N VAL A 36 -27.39 -21.00 0.89
CA VAL A 36 -26.12 -20.34 0.58
C VAL A 36 -25.15 -20.52 1.75
N THR A 37 -25.62 -20.23 2.97
CA THR A 37 -24.85 -20.43 4.23
C THR A 37 -24.44 -21.88 4.39
N SER A 38 -25.38 -22.83 4.25
CA SER A 38 -25.07 -24.25 4.41
C SER A 38 -24.01 -24.70 3.41
N SER A 39 -24.16 -24.35 2.13
CA SER A 39 -23.20 -24.73 1.09
C SER A 39 -21.82 -24.08 1.27
N ALA A 40 -21.76 -22.81 1.66
CA ALA A 40 -20.51 -22.08 1.90
C ALA A 40 -19.71 -22.69 3.07
N TYR A 41 -20.37 -22.92 4.22
CA TYR A 41 -19.70 -23.51 5.38
C TYR A 41 -19.31 -24.97 5.13
N LYS A 42 -20.08 -25.69 4.31
CA LYS A 42 -19.73 -27.05 3.88
C LYS A 42 -18.43 -27.08 3.09
N GLN A 43 -18.21 -26.14 2.18
CA GLN A 43 -16.98 -26.04 1.37
C GLN A 43 -15.78 -25.57 2.19
N PHE A 44 -16.03 -24.73 3.19
CA PHE A 44 -14.98 -24.14 3.99
C PHE A 44 -14.39 -25.09 5.05
N VAL A 45 -15.24 -25.91 5.67
CA VAL A 45 -14.83 -26.76 6.81
C VAL A 45 -14.26 -28.08 6.28
N PRO A 46 -13.07 -28.53 6.73
CA PRO A 46 -12.41 -29.74 6.20
C PRO A 46 -13.29 -30.99 6.13
N ASP A 47 -14.05 -31.26 7.20
CA ASP A 47 -14.94 -32.44 7.28
C ASP A 47 -16.35 -32.18 6.73
N ASN A 48 -16.54 -31.10 5.96
CA ASN A 48 -17.83 -30.65 5.43
C ASN A 48 -18.90 -30.31 6.49
N GLN A 49 -18.54 -30.30 7.78
CA GLN A 49 -19.46 -30.09 8.89
C GLN A 49 -18.78 -29.33 10.03
N LEU A 50 -19.26 -28.11 10.29
CA LEU A 50 -18.89 -27.38 11.50
C LEU A 50 -19.68 -27.93 12.69
N ALA A 51 -18.99 -28.52 13.65
CA ALA A 51 -19.55 -28.96 14.92
C ALA A 51 -19.13 -27.97 16.00
N ILE A 52 -20.10 -27.25 16.56
CA ILE A 52 -19.88 -26.32 17.67
C ILE A 52 -20.36 -27.00 18.95
N ASN A 53 -19.51 -27.09 19.96
CA ASN A 53 -19.76 -27.67 21.27
C ASN A 53 -20.00 -26.57 22.31
N ASN A 54 -20.68 -26.92 23.40
CA ASN A 54 -21.05 -26.00 24.49
C ASN A 54 -21.71 -24.72 23.94
N VAL A 55 -22.65 -24.92 23.01
CA VAL A 55 -23.24 -23.84 22.22
C VAL A 55 -24.06 -22.92 23.11
N VAL A 56 -23.83 -21.63 22.95
CA VAL A 56 -24.65 -20.56 23.51
C VAL A 56 -25.14 -19.70 22.35
N ILE A 57 -26.45 -19.46 22.29
CA ILE A 57 -27.07 -18.57 21.29
C ILE A 57 -27.66 -17.36 22.03
N THR A 58 -27.20 -16.18 21.66
CA THR A 58 -27.68 -14.89 22.19
C THR A 58 -28.23 -14.02 21.07
N VAL A 59 -29.01 -13.00 21.45
CA VAL A 59 -29.55 -11.97 20.56
C VAL A 59 -28.98 -10.64 21.05
N PRO A 60 -27.81 -10.21 20.52
CA PRO A 60 -27.13 -9.00 20.98
C PRO A 60 -27.98 -7.73 20.78
N ASP A 61 -28.71 -7.69 19.67
CA ASP A 61 -29.60 -6.60 19.27
C ASP A 61 -30.76 -7.17 18.41
N GLU A 62 -31.69 -6.31 18.01
CA GLU A 62 -32.89 -6.69 17.25
C GLU A 62 -32.61 -7.25 15.84
N ASN A 63 -31.40 -7.04 15.32
CA ASN A 63 -30.99 -7.40 13.97
C ASN A 63 -29.87 -8.46 13.94
N SER A 64 -29.49 -9.05 15.07
CA SER A 64 -28.39 -10.02 15.13
C SER A 64 -28.67 -11.23 16.03
N ILE A 65 -28.03 -12.36 15.71
CA ILE A 65 -28.00 -13.59 16.50
C ILE A 65 -26.56 -14.06 16.57
N LEU A 66 -26.02 -14.15 17.77
CA LEU A 66 -24.65 -14.59 18.00
C LEU A 66 -24.66 -16.01 18.57
N ILE A 67 -23.97 -16.92 17.87
CA ILE A 67 -23.69 -18.28 18.31
C ILE A 67 -22.23 -18.31 18.75
N THR A 68 -21.96 -18.75 19.97
CA THR A 68 -20.60 -18.96 20.49
C THR A 68 -20.45 -20.37 21.02
N GLY A 69 -19.24 -20.91 20.95
CA GLY A 69 -18.88 -22.19 21.54
C GLY A 69 -17.47 -22.58 21.13
N SER A 70 -17.13 -23.85 21.30
CA SER A 70 -15.83 -24.38 20.87
C SER A 70 -15.98 -25.40 19.75
N THR A 71 -15.00 -25.50 18.84
CA THR A 71 -15.03 -26.46 17.73
C THR A 71 -13.74 -27.24 17.62
N ASN A 72 -13.87 -28.47 17.12
CA ASN A 72 -12.75 -29.34 16.75
C ASN A 72 -12.67 -29.54 15.22
N SER A 73 -13.57 -28.91 14.45
CA SER A 73 -13.75 -29.16 13.02
C SER A 73 -12.55 -28.76 12.14
N PHE A 74 -11.55 -28.10 12.71
CA PHE A 74 -10.30 -27.70 12.04
C PHE A 74 -9.10 -28.55 12.48
N GLY A 75 -9.35 -29.73 13.07
CA GLY A 75 -8.31 -30.64 13.55
C GLY A 75 -7.60 -30.18 14.82
N ILE A 76 -8.03 -29.07 15.42
CA ILE A 76 -7.46 -28.51 16.65
C ILE A 76 -8.52 -28.56 17.74
N PRO A 77 -8.21 -29.12 18.92
CA PRO A 77 -9.20 -29.32 19.96
C PRO A 77 -9.58 -28.01 20.66
N ASN A 78 -10.88 -27.84 20.90
CA ASN A 78 -11.51 -26.81 21.72
C ASN A 78 -11.18 -25.36 21.30
N CYS A 79 -11.14 -25.08 19.99
CA CYS A 79 -10.96 -23.71 19.52
C CYS A 79 -12.25 -22.90 19.68
N ASP A 80 -12.13 -21.74 20.33
CA ASP A 80 -13.25 -20.81 20.44
C ASP A 80 -13.67 -20.30 19.06
N CYS A 81 -14.97 -20.38 18.78
CA CYS A 81 -15.54 -19.94 17.53
C CYS A 81 -16.86 -19.20 17.76
N SER A 82 -17.20 -18.36 16.78
CA SER A 82 -18.46 -17.65 16.77
C SER A 82 -19.06 -17.59 15.37
N VAL A 83 -20.38 -17.63 15.31
CA VAL A 83 -21.15 -17.31 14.11
C VAL A 83 -22.14 -16.22 14.46
N ASN A 84 -22.08 -15.09 13.76
CA ASN A 84 -23.05 -14.01 13.90
C ASN A 84 -23.93 -13.93 12.65
N PHE A 85 -25.22 -14.20 12.81
CA PHE A 85 -26.21 -13.88 11.79
C PHE A 85 -26.71 -12.46 11.98
N TYR A 86 -26.81 -11.68 10.90
CA TYR A 86 -27.36 -10.33 10.98
C TYR A 86 -28.08 -9.92 9.70
N LEU A 87 -29.06 -9.02 9.83
CA LEU A 87 -29.73 -8.42 8.69
C LEU A 87 -29.04 -7.11 8.28
N ASP A 88 -28.65 -7.01 7.01
CA ASP A 88 -28.18 -5.77 6.40
C ASP A 88 -28.93 -5.52 5.09
N ASN A 89 -29.54 -4.34 4.95
CA ASN A 89 -30.39 -3.98 3.81
C ASN A 89 -31.43 -5.04 3.43
N GLY A 90 -31.95 -5.77 4.44
CA GLY A 90 -32.94 -6.83 4.26
C GLY A 90 -32.40 -8.17 3.75
N ILE A 91 -31.07 -8.30 3.59
CA ILE A 91 -30.33 -9.53 3.27
C ILE A 91 -29.82 -10.14 4.59
N LEU A 92 -29.94 -11.46 4.74
CA LEU A 92 -29.40 -12.19 5.88
C LEU A 92 -27.93 -12.51 5.59
N ASN A 93 -27.07 -12.10 6.49
CA ASN A 93 -25.64 -12.35 6.43
C ASN A 93 -25.24 -13.23 7.61
N SER A 94 -24.15 -13.98 7.45
CA SER A 94 -23.54 -14.81 8.47
C SER A 94 -22.04 -14.53 8.47
N THR A 95 -21.49 -14.16 9.63
CA THR A 95 -20.04 -14.04 9.82
C THR A 95 -19.52 -15.11 10.77
N PHE A 96 -18.59 -15.94 10.29
CA PHE A 96 -17.84 -16.87 11.12
C PHE A 96 -16.54 -16.24 11.57
N ASN A 97 -16.16 -16.45 12.83
CA ASN A 97 -14.83 -16.13 13.34
C ASN A 97 -14.32 -17.30 14.18
N ILE A 98 -13.07 -17.67 13.98
CA ILE A 98 -12.34 -18.63 14.82
C ILE A 98 -10.90 -18.15 14.99
N LEU A 99 -10.37 -18.31 16.21
CA LEU A 99 -8.98 -18.07 16.54
C LEU A 99 -8.36 -19.38 17.00
N LEU A 100 -7.32 -19.84 16.31
CA LEU A 100 -6.59 -21.06 16.64
C LEU A 100 -5.44 -20.72 17.59
N SER A 101 -5.78 -20.32 18.82
CA SER A 101 -4.82 -19.90 19.84
C SER A 101 -3.76 -20.99 20.10
N GLY A 102 -2.49 -20.58 20.15
CA GLY A 102 -1.36 -21.49 20.40
C GLY A 102 -0.97 -22.39 19.23
N GLN A 103 -1.62 -22.25 18.08
CA GLN A 103 -1.25 -22.96 16.86
C GLN A 103 -0.27 -22.13 16.01
N MET A 104 0.50 -22.83 15.18
CA MET A 104 1.36 -22.24 14.17
C MET A 104 0.99 -22.81 12.81
N LEU A 105 0.83 -21.92 11.84
CA LEU A 105 0.70 -22.26 10.43
C LEU A 105 2.09 -22.13 9.79
N SER A 106 2.68 -23.29 9.50
CA SER A 106 3.92 -23.38 8.73
C SER A 106 3.59 -23.37 7.24
N LEU A 107 4.39 -22.65 6.45
CA LEU A 107 4.29 -22.63 4.99
C LEU A 107 5.34 -23.59 4.42
N PRO A 108 4.96 -24.65 3.69
CA PRO A 108 5.93 -25.54 3.05
C PRO A 108 6.95 -24.76 2.20
N GLY A 109 8.23 -25.09 2.34
CA GLY A 109 9.34 -24.40 1.66
C GLY A 109 9.78 -23.07 2.30
N VAL A 110 9.11 -22.64 3.37
CA VAL A 110 9.47 -21.45 4.15
C VAL A 110 9.82 -21.87 5.57
N GLU A 111 11.11 -21.89 5.88
CA GLU A 111 11.61 -22.33 7.19
C GLU A 111 11.98 -21.16 8.12
N TRP A 112 12.05 -19.93 7.58
CA TRP A 112 12.55 -18.76 8.30
C TRP A 112 11.47 -17.94 9.03
N PHE A 113 10.18 -18.23 8.82
CA PHE A 113 9.09 -17.70 9.65
C PHE A 113 7.89 -18.66 9.67
N SER A 114 6.97 -18.44 10.62
CA SER A 114 5.67 -19.11 10.70
C SER A 114 4.60 -18.11 11.12
N ILE A 115 3.33 -18.43 10.86
CA ILE A 115 2.19 -17.59 11.24
C ILE A 115 1.57 -18.18 12.51
N GLY A 116 1.77 -17.51 13.64
CA GLY A 116 1.19 -17.88 14.93
C GLY A 116 -0.26 -17.42 15.08
N ALA A 117 -1.01 -18.10 15.97
CA ALA A 117 -2.41 -17.82 16.28
C ALA A 117 -3.27 -17.57 15.03
N PRO A 118 -3.29 -18.51 14.07
CA PRO A 118 -4.03 -18.32 12.83
C PRO A 118 -5.52 -18.11 13.11
N PHE A 119 -6.16 -17.25 12.34
CA PHE A 119 -7.58 -16.96 12.42
C PHE A 119 -8.24 -17.14 11.06
N TYR A 120 -9.53 -17.46 11.10
CA TYR A 120 -10.37 -17.49 9.90
C TYR A 120 -11.60 -16.63 10.16
N LYS A 121 -11.91 -15.78 9.18
CA LYS A 121 -13.14 -15.00 9.13
C LYS A 121 -13.81 -15.25 7.80
N ILE A 122 -15.10 -15.56 7.82
CA ILE A 122 -15.88 -15.73 6.59
C ILE A 122 -17.15 -14.95 6.72
N SER A 123 -17.54 -14.29 5.64
CA SER A 123 -18.81 -13.60 5.49
C SER A 123 -19.59 -14.26 4.35
N VAL A 124 -20.80 -14.69 4.66
CA VAL A 124 -21.73 -15.29 3.71
C VAL A 124 -23.00 -14.45 3.70
N ALA A 125 -23.44 -14.04 2.52
CA ALA A 125 -24.74 -13.41 2.34
C ALA A 125 -25.72 -14.44 1.73
N GLU A 126 -26.94 -14.55 2.26
CA GLU A 126 -28.05 -15.25 1.62
C GLU A 126 -28.58 -14.45 0.42
N ALA A 127 -27.70 -14.27 -0.57
CA ALA A 127 -27.90 -13.57 -1.83
C ALA A 127 -26.96 -14.18 -2.89
N GLN A 128 -27.11 -13.77 -4.16
CA GLN A 128 -26.18 -14.17 -5.23
C GLN A 128 -24.89 -13.34 -5.19
N LEU A 129 -24.22 -13.33 -4.03
CA LEU A 129 -22.93 -12.68 -3.82
C LEU A 129 -21.86 -13.74 -3.54
N PRO A 130 -20.60 -13.51 -3.96
CA PRO A 130 -19.51 -14.42 -3.65
C PRO A 130 -19.29 -14.48 -2.14
N VAL A 131 -18.91 -15.66 -1.66
CA VAL A 131 -18.42 -15.84 -0.29
C VAL A 131 -17.06 -15.15 -0.19
N VAL A 132 -16.89 -14.31 0.82
CA VAL A 132 -15.64 -13.59 1.06
C VAL A 132 -15.14 -13.87 2.47
N GLY A 133 -13.83 -13.81 2.68
CA GLY A 133 -13.26 -14.03 3.99
C GLY A 133 -11.85 -13.47 4.13
N LEU A 134 -11.33 -13.60 5.34
CA LEU A 134 -9.95 -13.31 5.69
C LEU A 134 -9.37 -14.53 6.39
N LEU A 135 -8.23 -15.00 5.91
CA LEU A 135 -7.35 -15.89 6.65
C LEU A 135 -6.16 -15.07 7.13
N GLY A 136 -5.73 -15.23 8.36
CA GLY A 136 -4.54 -14.52 8.80
C GLY A 136 -3.96 -15.09 10.08
N GLY A 137 -3.08 -14.32 10.67
CA GLY A 137 -2.48 -14.61 11.97
C GLY A 137 -1.43 -13.58 12.30
N THR A 138 -0.50 -13.95 13.18
CA THR A 138 0.56 -13.06 13.64
C THR A 138 1.91 -13.66 13.28
N ILE A 139 2.76 -12.89 12.64
CA ILE A 139 4.17 -13.21 12.47
C ILE A 139 4.93 -12.54 13.61
N ASP A 140 5.52 -13.35 14.48
CA ASP A 140 6.39 -12.86 15.55
C ASP A 140 7.78 -12.60 14.96
N THR A 141 8.09 -11.32 14.73
CA THR A 141 9.46 -10.85 14.49
C THR A 141 9.99 -10.15 15.75
N ALA A 142 10.93 -9.22 15.65
CA ALA A 142 11.20 -8.29 16.75
C ALA A 142 9.97 -7.41 17.09
N VAL A 143 9.02 -7.28 16.17
CA VAL A 143 7.70 -6.65 16.36
C VAL A 143 6.61 -7.63 15.94
N LYS A 144 5.48 -7.65 16.68
CA LYS A 144 4.33 -8.46 16.29
C LYS A 144 3.64 -7.85 15.08
N LEU A 145 3.58 -8.61 13.99
CA LEU A 145 2.92 -8.21 12.76
C LEU A 145 1.67 -9.07 12.56
N GLN A 146 0.50 -8.45 12.53
CA GLN A 146 -0.71 -9.14 12.10
C GLN A 146 -0.77 -9.11 10.58
N VAL A 147 -0.91 -10.29 9.97
CA VAL A 147 -1.09 -10.44 8.53
C VAL A 147 -2.43 -11.10 8.23
N ALA A 148 -3.02 -10.75 7.09
CA ALA A 148 -4.23 -11.38 6.58
C ALA A 148 -4.19 -11.49 5.05
N MET A 149 -4.93 -12.44 4.50
CA MET A 149 -5.14 -12.63 3.08
C MET A 149 -6.63 -12.81 2.79
N GLY A 150 -7.06 -12.35 1.62
CA GLY A 150 -8.42 -12.54 1.14
C GLY A 150 -8.75 -13.99 0.81
N TYR A 151 -9.99 -14.39 1.08
CA TYR A 151 -10.59 -15.65 0.62
C TYR A 151 -11.75 -15.35 -0.35
N PRO A 152 -11.94 -16.12 -1.45
CA PRO A 152 -11.18 -17.31 -1.83
C PRO A 152 -9.79 -16.99 -2.40
N ILE A 153 -8.89 -17.95 -2.25
CA ILE A 153 -7.53 -17.90 -2.79
C ILE A 153 -7.60 -18.03 -4.31
N THR A 154 -6.92 -17.15 -5.04
CA THR A 154 -6.84 -17.18 -6.50
C THR A 154 -5.48 -17.69 -6.96
N ASN A 155 -5.44 -18.52 -8.01
CA ASN A 155 -4.20 -18.97 -8.67
C ASN A 155 -3.17 -19.66 -7.76
N ASN A 156 -3.60 -20.27 -6.65
CA ASN A 156 -2.71 -20.84 -5.63
C ASN A 156 -1.76 -19.82 -4.98
N THR A 157 -2.08 -18.52 -5.05
CA THR A 157 -1.28 -17.45 -4.47
C THR A 157 -1.93 -16.95 -3.18
N TRP A 158 -1.19 -17.08 -2.09
CA TRP A 158 -1.54 -16.61 -0.77
C TRP A 158 -0.85 -15.25 -0.59
N LEU A 159 -1.62 -14.16 -0.66
CA LEU A 159 -1.11 -12.81 -0.50
C LEU A 159 -1.39 -12.34 0.93
N PHE A 160 -0.40 -12.45 1.81
CA PHE A 160 -0.50 -11.97 3.19
C PHE A 160 -0.11 -10.50 3.26
N GLU A 161 -1.05 -9.66 3.64
CA GLU A 161 -0.87 -8.21 3.78
C GLU A 161 -0.84 -7.85 5.27
N GLY A 162 0.09 -6.99 5.64
CA GLY A 162 0.26 -6.49 7.00
C GLY A 162 0.53 -4.99 6.99
N THR A 163 0.02 -4.29 8.01
CA THR A 163 0.18 -2.84 8.15
C THR A 163 0.66 -2.49 9.55
N PHE A 164 1.52 -1.50 9.65
CA PHE A 164 1.99 -0.94 10.92
C PHE A 164 1.39 0.45 11.14
N SER A 165 1.11 0.77 12.39
CA SER A 165 0.69 2.11 12.81
C SER A 165 1.89 2.92 13.28
N ASP A 166 1.80 4.24 13.15
CA ASP A 166 2.80 5.14 13.73
C ASP A 166 2.92 4.99 15.26
N PRO A 167 4.13 5.08 15.84
CA PRO A 167 5.41 5.24 15.14
C PRO A 167 5.84 3.96 14.42
N TYR A 168 6.18 4.06 13.13
CA TYR A 168 6.57 2.91 12.33
C TYR A 168 7.79 2.18 12.90
N PRO A 169 7.78 0.84 12.97
CA PRO A 169 8.91 0.08 13.46
C PRO A 169 10.10 0.19 12.50
N SER A 170 11.30 0.28 13.07
CA SER A 170 12.55 0.32 12.29
C SER A 170 12.65 -0.85 11.31
N ILE A 171 13.04 -0.56 10.08
CA ILE A 171 13.23 -1.58 9.03
C ILE A 171 14.29 -2.64 9.40
N SER A 172 15.19 -2.34 10.35
CA SER A 172 16.18 -3.30 10.87
C SER A 172 15.54 -4.51 11.57
N ASN A 173 14.29 -4.38 12.04
CA ASN A 173 13.59 -5.41 12.80
C ASN A 173 13.09 -6.58 11.94
N PHE A 174 13.11 -6.42 10.61
CA PHE A 174 12.43 -7.33 9.68
C PHE A 174 13.37 -8.18 8.84
N TYR A 175 14.69 -8.16 9.10
CA TYR A 175 15.69 -8.97 8.39
C TYR A 175 15.29 -10.44 8.20
N GLN A 176 14.82 -11.07 9.29
CA GLN A 176 14.42 -12.47 9.26
C GLN A 176 13.21 -12.70 8.36
N LEU A 177 12.26 -11.78 8.36
CA LEU A 177 11.03 -11.90 7.58
C LEU A 177 11.29 -11.81 6.08
N VAL A 178 12.17 -10.90 5.67
CA VAL A 178 12.54 -10.71 4.25
C VAL A 178 13.60 -11.71 3.76
N GLY A 179 13.61 -12.93 4.31
CA GLY A 179 14.51 -14.01 3.89
C GLY A 179 15.98 -13.78 4.23
N GLY A 180 16.27 -12.99 5.26
CA GLY A 180 17.63 -12.64 5.64
C GLY A 180 18.24 -11.53 4.79
N VAL A 181 17.43 -10.63 4.23
CA VAL A 181 17.94 -9.41 3.59
C VAL A 181 17.99 -8.29 4.61
N ASN A 182 19.16 -7.66 4.76
CA ASN A 182 19.27 -6.47 5.59
C ASN A 182 18.91 -5.23 4.78
N LEU A 183 17.64 -4.84 4.84
CA LEU A 183 17.09 -3.70 4.12
C LEU A 183 17.85 -2.40 4.39
N THR A 184 18.38 -2.20 5.61
CA THR A 184 19.18 -0.99 5.90
C THR A 184 20.45 -0.96 5.07
N THR A 185 21.11 -2.10 4.86
CA THR A 185 22.35 -2.17 4.07
C THR A 185 22.10 -2.33 2.57
N ALA A 186 20.93 -2.84 2.17
CA ALA A 186 20.54 -3.04 0.78
C ALA A 186 20.09 -1.73 0.12
N LEU A 187 19.55 -0.79 0.91
CA LEU A 187 19.24 0.55 0.45
C LEU A 187 20.51 1.28 -0.07
N PRO A 188 20.38 2.08 -1.14
CA PRO A 188 21.49 2.91 -1.58
C PRO A 188 21.79 4.02 -0.56
N GLN A 189 23.05 4.46 -0.54
CA GLN A 189 23.40 5.69 0.19
C GLN A 189 22.66 6.89 -0.40
N PRO A 190 22.20 7.84 0.43
CA PRO A 190 22.39 7.90 1.88
C PRO A 190 21.28 7.22 2.71
N PHE A 191 20.26 6.64 2.07
CA PHE A 191 19.09 6.05 2.75
C PHE A 191 19.47 4.91 3.70
N SER A 192 20.54 4.18 3.41
CA SER A 192 21.09 3.15 4.31
C SER A 192 21.57 3.67 5.68
N THR A 193 21.72 4.99 5.84
CA THR A 193 22.13 5.64 7.10
C THR A 193 20.98 6.30 7.85
N LEU A 194 19.78 6.37 7.24
CA LEU A 194 18.62 7.00 7.86
C LEU A 194 17.99 6.07 8.90
N THR A 195 18.09 6.45 10.17
CA THR A 195 17.52 5.70 11.29
C THR A 195 16.02 5.95 11.49
N THR A 196 15.46 6.95 10.80
CA THR A 196 14.05 7.34 10.85
C THR A 196 13.17 6.58 9.86
N LEU A 197 13.76 5.72 9.01
CA LEU A 197 12.99 4.88 8.09
C LEU A 197 12.28 3.76 8.85
N GLY A 198 10.95 3.76 8.75
CA GLY A 198 10.10 2.75 9.37
C GLY A 198 9.24 2.02 8.35
N LEU A 199 8.89 0.78 8.67
CA LEU A 199 8.06 -0.08 7.82
C LEU A 199 6.58 0.26 8.01
N LYS A 200 5.88 0.60 6.93
CA LYS A 200 4.46 0.98 6.92
C LYS A 200 3.57 -0.19 6.55
N THR A 201 3.91 -0.91 5.49
CA THR A 201 3.17 -2.07 5.00
C THR A 201 4.14 -3.18 4.60
N ILE A 202 3.62 -4.40 4.52
CA ILE A 202 4.32 -5.56 4.01
C ILE A 202 3.35 -6.53 3.36
N ASP A 203 3.71 -6.94 2.15
CA ASP A 203 2.97 -7.93 1.38
C ASP A 203 3.86 -9.13 1.13
N ILE A 204 3.38 -10.33 1.44
CA ILE A 204 4.10 -11.59 1.25
C ILE A 204 3.28 -12.44 0.29
N SER A 205 3.80 -12.66 -0.92
CA SER A 205 3.18 -13.52 -1.91
C SER A 205 3.78 -14.92 -1.85
N TYR A 206 2.99 -15.88 -1.36
CA TYR A 206 3.36 -17.29 -1.29
C TYR A 206 2.60 -18.10 -2.33
N ASN A 207 3.32 -18.87 -3.14
CA ASN A 207 2.74 -19.77 -4.13
C ASN A 207 2.64 -21.18 -3.57
N SER A 208 1.43 -21.62 -3.24
CA SER A 208 1.21 -22.94 -2.63
C SER A 208 1.40 -24.10 -3.61
N ALA A 209 1.39 -23.87 -4.92
CA ALA A 209 1.65 -24.93 -5.91
C ALA A 209 3.14 -25.28 -5.99
N ASN A 210 4.00 -24.26 -5.92
CA ASN A 210 5.45 -24.40 -6.00
C ASN A 210 6.12 -24.43 -4.62
N SER A 211 5.38 -24.13 -3.55
CA SER A 211 5.87 -24.06 -2.17
C SER A 211 7.03 -23.06 -2.00
N ASN A 212 6.89 -21.87 -2.59
CA ASN A 212 7.90 -20.81 -2.52
C ASN A 212 7.25 -19.43 -2.27
N VAL A 213 8.05 -18.49 -1.77
CA VAL A 213 7.66 -17.08 -1.72
C VAL A 213 8.08 -16.44 -3.04
N ASP A 214 7.11 -15.96 -3.81
CA ASP A 214 7.37 -15.32 -5.11
C ASP A 214 8.01 -13.93 -4.90
N TYR A 215 7.47 -13.16 -3.94
CA TYR A 215 8.02 -11.87 -3.54
C TYR A 215 7.62 -11.47 -2.12
N ILE A 216 8.40 -10.55 -1.55
CA ILE A 216 8.00 -9.75 -0.39
C ILE A 216 8.10 -8.28 -0.79
N ALA A 217 6.99 -7.55 -0.76
CA ALA A 217 6.96 -6.11 -0.99
C ALA A 217 6.87 -5.40 0.35
N VAL A 218 7.64 -4.33 0.54
CA VAL A 218 7.62 -3.53 1.76
C VAL A 218 7.56 -2.04 1.40
N ASP A 219 6.61 -1.32 2.00
CA ASP A 219 6.61 0.14 1.94
C ASP A 219 7.26 0.69 3.21
N ILE A 220 8.29 1.49 3.00
CA ILE A 220 9.09 2.13 4.04
C ILE A 220 8.87 3.63 3.92
N SER A 221 8.68 4.32 5.03
CA SER A 221 8.51 5.77 5.01
C SER A 221 9.20 6.44 6.18
N THR A 222 9.45 7.74 6.04
CA THR A 222 9.82 8.61 7.17
C THR A 222 8.57 9.19 7.83
N PRO A 223 8.63 9.55 9.13
CA PRO A 223 7.56 10.31 9.79
C PRO A 223 7.18 11.58 9.01
N PRO A 224 5.92 12.04 9.08
CA PRO A 224 5.46 13.22 8.32
C PRO A 224 6.22 14.53 8.62
N ASP A 225 6.79 14.65 9.81
CA ASP A 225 7.58 15.79 10.28
C ASP A 225 9.08 15.68 9.99
N TYR A 226 9.51 14.56 9.38
CA TYR A 226 10.90 14.36 9.00
C TYR A 226 11.29 15.24 7.81
N ILE A 227 12.38 16.00 7.99
CA ILE A 227 12.92 16.90 6.98
C ILE A 227 14.38 16.51 6.73
N TRP A 228 14.68 16.08 5.51
CA TRP A 228 16.04 15.78 5.09
C TRP A 228 16.64 16.99 4.37
N GLN A 229 17.47 17.75 5.08
CA GLN A 229 18.20 18.87 4.48
C GLN A 229 19.34 18.36 3.60
N ILE A 230 19.23 18.51 2.28
CA ILE A 230 20.26 18.07 1.33
C ILE A 230 21.20 19.22 1.00
N LEU A 231 20.65 20.42 0.75
CA LEU A 231 21.38 21.67 0.50
C LEU A 231 20.68 22.82 1.21
N PRO A 232 21.35 23.95 1.51
CA PRO A 232 20.65 25.15 1.98
C PRO A 232 19.50 25.52 1.03
N GLY A 233 18.28 25.64 1.57
CA GLY A 233 17.08 25.91 0.77
C GLY A 233 16.48 24.70 0.03
N VAL A 234 17.12 23.52 0.07
CA VAL A 234 16.57 22.25 -0.45
C VAL A 234 16.41 21.25 0.68
N ALA A 235 15.15 21.03 1.03
CA ALA A 235 14.79 20.02 2.01
C ALA A 235 13.82 19.03 1.38
N VAL A 236 14.12 17.75 1.52
CA VAL A 236 13.25 16.66 1.08
C VAL A 236 12.38 16.23 2.24
N THR A 237 11.09 16.04 1.96
CA THR A 237 10.05 15.61 2.89
C THR A 237 9.26 14.47 2.26
N GLY A 238 8.53 13.70 3.09
CA GLY A 238 7.70 12.59 2.62
C GLY A 238 8.51 11.57 1.83
N ILE A 239 9.60 11.08 2.42
CA ILE A 239 10.40 10.03 1.79
C ILE A 239 9.61 8.72 1.93
N ASP A 240 9.23 8.15 0.80
CA ASP A 240 8.56 6.86 0.67
C ASP A 240 9.42 5.94 -0.20
N ILE A 241 9.61 4.70 0.24
CA ILE A 241 10.43 3.70 -0.45
C ILE A 241 9.63 2.42 -0.55
N ASN A 242 9.27 2.03 -1.76
CA ASN A 242 8.77 0.70 -2.04
C ASN A 242 9.97 -0.20 -2.35
N CYS A 243 10.10 -1.31 -1.61
CA CYS A 243 11.13 -2.32 -1.87
C CYS A 243 10.48 -3.65 -2.20
N LEU A 244 10.95 -4.28 -3.28
CA LEU A 244 10.54 -5.60 -3.71
C LEU A 244 11.70 -6.58 -3.54
N VAL A 245 11.49 -7.59 -2.72
CA VAL A 245 12.43 -8.69 -2.47
C VAL A 245 11.99 -9.90 -3.29
N LEU A 246 12.87 -10.36 -4.18
CA LEU A 246 12.61 -11.41 -5.17
C LEU A 246 13.58 -12.58 -5.03
N GLY A 247 13.23 -13.73 -5.60
CA GLY A 247 14.14 -14.89 -5.70
C GLY A 247 14.25 -15.73 -4.43
N LEU A 248 13.36 -15.53 -3.46
CA LEU A 248 13.30 -16.27 -2.20
C LEU A 248 13.07 -17.77 -2.46
N GLY A 249 13.98 -18.62 -1.97
CA GLY A 249 13.91 -20.07 -2.18
C GLY A 249 14.33 -20.55 -3.57
N THR A 250 14.92 -19.69 -4.41
CA THR A 250 15.42 -20.06 -5.75
C THR A 250 16.95 -20.12 -5.79
N ALA A 251 17.51 -20.89 -6.74
CA ALA A 251 18.96 -21.02 -6.89
C ALA A 251 19.67 -19.74 -7.38
N GLY A 252 18.92 -18.76 -7.89
CA GLY A 252 19.44 -17.49 -8.42
C GLY A 252 19.86 -16.47 -7.36
N GLY A 253 19.56 -16.75 -6.08
CA GLY A 253 19.80 -15.84 -4.97
C GLY A 253 18.69 -14.79 -4.81
N ILE A 254 18.80 -14.01 -3.74
CA ILE A 254 17.82 -12.98 -3.39
C ILE A 254 18.22 -11.66 -4.09
N ASN A 255 17.26 -11.02 -4.75
CA ASN A 255 17.40 -9.69 -5.34
C ASN A 255 16.49 -8.68 -4.64
N THR A 256 16.90 -7.42 -4.61
CA THR A 256 16.09 -6.32 -4.09
C THR A 256 16.00 -5.20 -5.11
N GLU A 257 14.79 -4.75 -5.37
CA GLU A 257 14.50 -3.57 -6.18
C GLU A 257 13.88 -2.50 -5.30
N PHE A 258 14.25 -1.25 -5.50
CA PHE A 258 13.70 -0.14 -4.73
C PHE A 258 13.19 0.95 -5.67
N THR A 259 12.02 1.49 -5.33
CA THR A 259 11.50 2.75 -5.87
C THR A 259 11.42 3.74 -4.72
N ILE A 260 12.21 4.80 -4.78
CA ILE A 260 12.35 5.83 -3.76
C ILE A 260 11.69 7.10 -4.27
N THR A 261 10.73 7.63 -3.51
CA THR A 261 10.04 8.88 -3.81
C THR A 261 10.26 9.88 -2.68
N GLY A 262 10.37 11.16 -3.03
CA GLY A 262 10.43 12.24 -2.05
C GLY A 262 10.02 13.56 -2.68
N ASN A 263 9.60 14.51 -1.85
CA ASN A 263 9.10 15.80 -2.30
C ASN A 263 9.95 16.94 -1.75
N PHE A 264 10.17 17.99 -2.54
CA PHE A 264 10.79 19.22 -2.10
C PHE A 264 10.12 20.43 -2.75
N THR A 265 10.42 21.62 -2.22
CA THR A 265 9.91 22.90 -2.71
C THR A 265 11.09 23.81 -3.06
N ILE A 266 10.90 24.65 -4.07
CA ILE A 266 11.82 25.75 -4.40
C ILE A 266 11.13 27.07 -4.11
N GLY A 267 11.73 27.89 -3.24
CA GLY A 267 11.14 29.14 -2.78
C GLY A 267 10.40 29.00 -1.44
N PRO A 268 9.39 29.84 -1.15
CA PRO A 268 8.64 29.78 0.10
C PRO A 268 7.99 28.41 0.33
N PRO A 269 7.85 27.96 1.59
CA PRO A 269 7.16 26.70 1.90
C PRO A 269 5.77 26.64 1.26
N SER A 270 5.41 25.49 0.69
CA SER A 270 4.11 25.23 0.05
C SER A 270 3.79 26.06 -1.21
N SER A 271 4.78 26.75 -1.80
CA SER A 271 4.60 27.49 -3.07
C SER A 271 4.53 26.57 -4.30
N ASN A 272 5.19 25.41 -4.21
CA ASN A 272 5.19 24.35 -5.21
C ASN A 272 5.57 23.02 -4.58
N THR A 273 5.26 21.95 -5.30
CA THR A 273 5.69 20.59 -4.96
C THR A 273 6.43 19.99 -6.13
N ILE A 274 7.70 19.67 -5.93
CA ILE A 274 8.54 18.96 -6.89
C ILE A 274 8.78 17.55 -6.33
N GLN A 275 8.36 16.55 -7.08
CA GLN A 275 8.56 15.15 -6.73
C GLN A 275 9.81 14.62 -7.42
N VAL A 276 10.59 13.84 -6.69
CA VAL A 276 11.68 13.02 -7.22
C VAL A 276 11.32 11.57 -7.01
N THR A 277 11.41 10.77 -8.06
CA THR A 277 11.32 9.31 -7.98
C THR A 277 12.58 8.70 -8.56
N ALA A 278 13.20 7.77 -7.84
CA ALA A 278 14.39 7.05 -8.28
C ALA A 278 14.18 5.54 -8.15
N GLN A 279 14.71 4.77 -9.10
CA GLN A 279 14.68 3.31 -9.05
C GLN A 279 16.10 2.77 -8.92
N VAL A 280 16.31 1.69 -8.16
CA VAL A 280 17.60 0.98 -8.04
C VAL A 280 17.34 -0.53 -7.94
N PRO A 281 18.29 -1.41 -8.34
CA PRO A 281 19.71 -1.17 -8.65
C PRO A 281 19.97 -0.61 -10.06
N VAL A 282 19.04 -0.79 -11.01
CA VAL A 282 19.15 -0.16 -12.33
C VAL A 282 18.73 1.30 -12.18
N PHE A 283 19.72 2.17 -11.93
CA PHE A 283 19.45 3.56 -11.58
C PHE A 283 18.72 4.31 -12.71
N THR A 284 17.50 4.74 -12.40
CA THR A 284 16.75 5.74 -13.18
C THR A 284 16.19 6.78 -12.22
N ALA A 285 15.97 8.00 -12.70
CA ALA A 285 15.35 9.05 -11.89
C ALA A 285 14.41 9.92 -12.72
N CYS A 286 13.32 10.35 -12.09
CA CYS A 286 12.37 11.33 -12.59
C CYS A 286 12.25 12.48 -11.60
N VAL A 287 12.23 13.72 -12.10
CA VAL A 287 11.92 14.93 -11.31
C VAL A 287 10.80 15.67 -12.00
N GLN A 288 9.72 15.92 -11.28
CA GLN A 288 8.53 16.57 -11.84
C GLN A 288 7.98 17.64 -10.92
N LEU A 289 7.64 18.81 -11.48
CA LEU A 289 6.76 19.78 -10.82
C LEU A 289 5.33 19.27 -10.90
N ILE A 290 4.79 18.84 -9.75
CA ILE A 290 3.46 18.21 -9.66
C ILE A 290 2.38 19.16 -9.13
N ASP A 291 2.77 20.26 -8.49
CA ASP A 291 1.84 21.29 -7.99
C ASP A 291 2.51 22.66 -7.91
N GLY A 292 1.73 23.73 -8.10
CA GLY A 292 2.17 25.13 -8.04
C GLY A 292 3.08 25.54 -9.20
N THR A 293 3.87 26.59 -8.96
CA THR A 293 4.85 27.14 -9.92
C THR A 293 6.14 27.50 -9.21
N ILE A 294 7.27 27.43 -9.90
CA ILE A 294 8.55 27.83 -9.34
C ILE A 294 8.88 29.23 -9.85
N GLN A 295 9.04 30.20 -8.95
CA GLN A 295 9.56 31.50 -9.35
C GLN A 295 11.01 31.32 -9.85
N LEU A 296 11.32 31.76 -11.06
CA LEU A 296 12.67 31.58 -11.63
C LEU A 296 13.73 32.28 -10.76
N GLY A 297 13.34 33.39 -10.13
CA GLY A 297 14.14 34.07 -9.12
C GLY A 297 14.52 33.17 -7.94
N ASP A 298 13.55 32.42 -7.39
CA ASP A 298 13.78 31.51 -6.27
C ASP A 298 14.73 30.38 -6.67
N LEU A 299 14.58 29.80 -7.86
CA LEU A 299 15.51 28.79 -8.37
C LEU A 299 16.96 29.30 -8.44
N LEU A 300 17.17 30.52 -8.94
CA LEU A 300 18.51 31.08 -9.08
C LEU A 300 19.12 31.46 -7.73
N THR A 301 18.31 31.99 -6.80
CA THR A 301 18.78 32.40 -5.48
C THR A 301 19.19 31.21 -4.59
N MET A 302 18.71 29.99 -4.87
CA MET A 302 19.23 28.76 -4.25
C MET A 302 20.73 28.55 -4.49
N PHE A 303 21.24 29.00 -5.64
CA PHE A 303 22.66 28.89 -5.99
C PHE A 303 23.45 30.18 -5.69
N TRP A 304 22.76 31.30 -5.44
CA TRP A 304 23.34 32.61 -5.12
C TRP A 304 22.83 33.17 -3.79
N CYS A 305 23.36 32.61 -2.69
CA CYS A 305 23.03 33.02 -1.34
C CYS A 305 23.19 34.53 -1.10
N GLY A 306 22.21 35.14 -0.42
CA GLY A 306 22.23 36.56 -0.02
C GLY A 306 21.74 37.54 -1.08
N THR A 307 21.21 37.03 -2.20
CA THR A 307 20.59 37.85 -3.24
C THR A 307 19.11 37.53 -3.38
N THR A 308 18.31 38.53 -3.74
CA THR A 308 16.93 38.34 -4.17
C THR A 308 16.86 38.79 -5.62
N ILE A 309 16.46 37.88 -6.50
CA ILE A 309 16.32 38.15 -7.93
C ILE A 309 14.83 38.06 -8.26
N ASP A 310 14.21 39.18 -8.60
CA ASP A 310 12.84 39.19 -9.13
C ASP A 310 12.91 39.29 -10.66
N LEU A 311 12.63 38.16 -11.33
CA LEU A 311 12.60 38.09 -12.80
C LEU A 311 11.17 38.19 -13.36
N GLN A 312 10.15 38.31 -12.51
CA GLN A 312 8.73 38.24 -12.91
C GLN A 312 8.47 37.07 -13.87
N SER A 313 8.94 35.88 -13.50
CA SER A 313 8.91 34.70 -14.37
C SER A 313 8.76 33.43 -13.58
N GLU A 314 7.94 32.52 -14.13
CA GLU A 314 7.47 31.34 -13.42
C GLU A 314 7.68 30.10 -14.27
N ILE A 315 8.33 29.08 -13.72
CA ILE A 315 8.40 27.76 -14.31
C ILE A 315 7.07 27.07 -13.99
N THR A 316 6.34 26.73 -15.06
CA THR A 316 5.02 26.07 -15.00
C THR A 316 5.10 24.59 -15.36
N VAL A 317 6.18 24.18 -16.02
CA VAL A 317 6.48 22.78 -16.31
C VAL A 317 7.95 22.56 -16.00
N LEU A 318 8.23 21.53 -15.21
CA LEU A 318 9.55 20.96 -15.02
C LEU A 318 9.40 19.45 -15.05
N ASN A 319 10.00 18.81 -16.04
CA ASN A 319 10.12 17.36 -16.12
C ASN A 319 11.57 17.00 -16.46
N ILE A 320 12.18 16.13 -15.65
CA ILE A 320 13.52 15.62 -15.86
C ILE A 320 13.47 14.11 -15.78
N GLU A 321 13.99 13.43 -16.79
CA GLU A 321 14.16 11.97 -16.78
C GLU A 321 15.64 11.66 -16.96
N ILE A 322 16.17 10.69 -16.21
CA ILE A 322 17.58 10.33 -16.21
C ILE A 322 17.71 8.81 -16.22
N ASP A 323 18.43 8.28 -17.22
CA ASP A 323 18.89 6.89 -17.29
C ASP A 323 20.38 6.90 -17.67
N PRO A 324 21.28 6.86 -16.67
CA PRO A 324 22.71 6.91 -16.92
C PRO A 324 23.26 5.69 -17.66
N ASN A 325 22.62 4.52 -17.50
CA ASN A 325 23.06 3.28 -18.15
C ASN A 325 22.87 3.38 -19.67
N ALA A 326 21.73 3.91 -20.10
CA ALA A 326 21.49 4.22 -21.51
C ALA A 326 22.16 5.52 -21.97
N LYS A 327 22.78 6.29 -21.05
CA LYS A 327 23.29 7.65 -21.29
C LYS A 327 22.21 8.60 -21.81
N ASN A 328 21.00 8.40 -21.31
CA ASN A 328 19.82 9.16 -21.67
C ASN A 328 19.46 10.13 -20.57
N TYR A 329 19.06 11.33 -20.96
CA TYR A 329 18.34 12.23 -20.07
C TYR A 329 17.44 13.15 -20.89
N ILE A 330 16.33 13.57 -20.31
CA ILE A 330 15.41 14.54 -20.90
C ILE A 330 15.19 15.63 -19.85
N LEU A 331 15.19 16.89 -20.28
CA LEU A 331 14.76 18.04 -19.52
C LEU A 331 13.73 18.77 -20.38
N ASN A 332 12.52 18.91 -19.87
CA ASN A 332 11.49 19.78 -20.42
C ASN A 332 11.15 20.84 -19.37
N CYS A 333 11.30 22.10 -19.74
CA CYS A 333 11.05 23.23 -18.88
C CYS A 333 10.26 24.29 -19.65
N SER A 334 9.14 24.75 -19.09
CA SER A 334 8.35 25.85 -19.65
C SER A 334 8.28 27.00 -18.66
N ILE A 335 8.62 28.19 -19.14
CA ILE A 335 8.74 29.40 -18.35
C ILE A 335 7.79 30.46 -18.89
N VAL A 336 6.87 30.91 -18.05
CA VAL A 336 6.07 32.10 -18.32
C VAL A 336 6.98 33.30 -18.09
N THR A 337 7.27 34.05 -19.14
CA THR A 337 8.09 35.25 -19.11
C THR A 337 7.35 36.42 -19.74
N ASN A 338 7.61 37.63 -19.24
CA ASN A 338 7.24 38.89 -19.88
C ASN A 338 8.44 39.85 -19.84
N TRP A 339 9.58 39.38 -20.35
CA TRP A 339 10.82 40.15 -20.25
C TRP A 339 10.86 41.23 -21.32
N VAL A 340 10.72 42.48 -20.88
CA VAL A 340 11.00 43.65 -21.68
C VAL A 340 12.48 43.97 -21.53
N PHE A 341 13.26 43.82 -22.60
CA PHE A 341 14.70 44.10 -22.56
C PHE A 341 15.11 45.31 -23.40
N PHE A 342 14.17 45.90 -24.15
CA PHE A 342 14.40 47.18 -24.82
C PHE A 342 13.08 47.94 -25.01
N THR A 343 13.09 49.23 -24.68
CA THR A 343 11.98 50.15 -24.93
C THR A 343 12.50 51.45 -25.52
N THR A 344 11.81 51.99 -26.51
CA THR A 344 11.97 53.37 -26.98
C THR A 344 10.64 54.09 -26.86
N THR A 345 10.69 55.37 -26.50
CA THR A 345 9.51 56.24 -26.38
C THR A 345 9.20 57.00 -27.67
N ASN A 346 10.14 57.06 -28.61
CA ASN A 346 9.95 57.71 -29.91
C ASN A 346 10.80 57.03 -31.01
N PRO A 347 10.23 56.09 -31.79
CA PRO A 347 8.84 55.62 -31.77
C PRO A 347 8.51 54.79 -30.51
N ASN A 348 7.24 54.75 -30.08
CA ASN A 348 6.79 53.87 -28.98
C ASN A 348 6.93 52.41 -29.41
N LEU A 349 7.95 51.75 -28.88
CA LEU A 349 8.36 50.42 -29.29
C LEU A 349 8.91 49.67 -28.08
N SER A 350 8.46 48.45 -27.87
CA SER A 350 8.91 47.52 -26.85
C SER A 350 9.28 46.20 -27.49
N PHE A 351 10.35 45.59 -26.98
CA PHE A 351 10.84 44.29 -27.37
C PHE A 351 10.64 43.36 -26.17
N THR A 352 9.65 42.48 -26.29
CA THR A 352 9.20 41.62 -25.21
C THR A 352 9.39 40.16 -25.59
N MET A 353 9.97 39.38 -24.68
CA MET A 353 10.10 37.93 -24.83
C MET A 353 9.12 37.20 -23.93
N THR A 354 8.30 36.35 -24.53
CA THR A 354 7.23 35.62 -23.85
C THR A 354 7.29 34.12 -24.12
N GLY A 355 6.89 33.32 -23.13
CA GLY A 355 6.71 31.87 -23.29
C GLY A 355 8.01 31.16 -23.65
N LEU A 356 9.02 31.28 -22.79
CA LEU A 356 10.28 30.57 -22.96
C LEU A 356 10.09 29.07 -22.70
N SER A 357 10.72 28.23 -23.52
CA SER A 357 10.88 26.81 -23.23
C SER A 357 12.34 26.39 -23.39
N LEU A 358 12.76 25.44 -22.55
CA LEU A 358 14.03 24.76 -22.63
C LEU A 358 13.77 23.27 -22.73
N ASP A 359 14.18 22.69 -23.85
CA ASP A 359 14.11 21.27 -24.11
C ASP A 359 15.53 20.76 -24.31
N VAL A 360 15.99 19.84 -23.47
CA VAL A 360 17.30 19.17 -23.63
C VAL A 360 17.05 17.68 -23.66
N SER A 361 17.68 16.98 -24.59
CA SER A 361 17.63 15.53 -24.65
C SER A 361 19.00 14.98 -24.98
N SER A 362 19.40 13.93 -24.26
CA SER A 362 20.52 13.08 -24.63
C SER A 362 19.98 11.71 -24.99
N GLN A 363 20.39 11.19 -26.14
CA GLN A 363 20.15 9.81 -26.54
C GLN A 363 21.49 9.13 -26.79
N GLN A 364 21.78 8.06 -26.04
CA GLN A 364 23.04 7.31 -26.14
C GLN A 364 24.29 8.20 -25.97
N GLY A 365 24.18 9.27 -25.16
CA GLY A 365 25.25 10.23 -24.89
C GLY A 365 25.38 11.37 -25.90
N VAL A 366 24.56 11.41 -26.96
CA VAL A 366 24.51 12.56 -27.88
C VAL A 366 23.46 13.54 -27.37
N THR A 367 23.93 14.71 -26.91
CA THR A 367 23.06 15.76 -26.37
C THR A 367 22.62 16.73 -27.47
N THR A 368 21.33 16.99 -27.52
CA THR A 368 20.70 18.06 -28.29
C THR A 368 19.88 18.94 -27.34
N GLY A 369 19.77 20.23 -27.67
CA GLY A 369 18.99 21.16 -26.89
C GLY A 369 18.34 22.21 -27.76
N LYS A 370 17.19 22.71 -27.32
CA LYS A 370 16.42 23.76 -27.96
C LYS A 370 15.96 24.74 -26.89
N ILE A 371 16.18 26.02 -27.17
CA ILE A 371 15.54 27.11 -26.46
C ILE A 371 14.55 27.74 -27.45
N ALA A 372 13.31 27.90 -27.03
CA ALA A 372 12.27 28.55 -27.83
C ALA A 372 11.60 29.66 -27.04
N GLY A 373 11.01 30.62 -27.75
CA GLY A 373 10.24 31.71 -27.18
C GLY A 373 9.56 32.51 -28.28
N ALA A 374 8.53 33.26 -27.91
CA ALA A 374 7.91 34.22 -28.81
C ALA A 374 8.52 35.60 -28.60
N PHE A 375 8.78 36.27 -29.71
CA PHE A 375 9.28 37.64 -29.72
C PHE A 375 8.20 38.59 -30.18
N HIS A 376 7.86 39.55 -29.34
CA HIS A 376 6.93 40.62 -29.67
C HIS A 376 7.67 41.94 -29.84
N ILE A 377 7.45 42.57 -30.99
CA ILE A 377 7.91 43.94 -31.30
C ILE A 377 6.64 44.76 -31.55
N GLY A 378 6.34 45.70 -30.65
CA GLY A 378 5.10 46.47 -30.72
C GLY A 378 5.03 47.58 -29.68
N SER A 379 3.86 48.21 -29.52
CA SER A 379 3.67 49.23 -28.48
C SER A 379 3.90 48.65 -27.09
N SER A 380 4.40 49.49 -26.17
CA SER A 380 4.66 49.11 -24.77
C SER A 380 3.39 48.76 -23.95
N THR A 381 2.21 48.88 -24.55
CA THR A 381 0.91 48.49 -23.99
C THR A 381 0.11 47.76 -25.08
N PRO A 382 -0.60 46.65 -24.76
CA PRO A 382 -1.44 45.91 -25.70
C PRO A 382 -2.48 46.77 -26.40
#